data_AF-A0A928ESV9-F1
#
_entry.id   AF-A0A928ESV9-F1
#
_cell.length_a   1.000
_cell.length_b   1.000
_cell.length_c   1.000
_cell.angle_alpha   90.00
_cell.angle_beta   90.00
_cell.angle_gamma   90.00
#
_symmetry.space_group_name_H-M   'P 1'
#
loop_
_entity.id
_entity.type
_entity.pdbx_description
1 polymer ?
#
loop_
_entity_poly.entity_id
_entity_poly.type
_entity_poly.pdbx_seq_one_letter_code
_entity_poly.pdbx_strand_id
1 'polypeptide(L)'
;MKKIKKSKVVEQLLPKAYRPVSGWGYFLHALLYSIPVIGWIFMIAHAFADKSRHIRSFAGAYCFLTLIALAGALGAGFYFGWF
;
A
#
# COMPACT_ATOMS: atom_id res chain seq x y z
N MET A 1 25.59 18.37 10.20
CA MET A 1 24.51 19.08 9.46
C MET A 1 24.66 19.14 7.94
N LYS A 2 25.85 19.26 7.34
CA LYS A 2 26.00 19.37 5.86
C LYS A 2 25.37 18.21 5.05
N LYS A 3 25.39 16.97 5.56
CA LYS A 3 24.80 15.81 4.88
C LYS A 3 23.28 15.91 4.71
N ILE A 4 22.57 16.39 5.73
CA ILE A 4 21.11 16.59 5.70
C ILE A 4 20.73 17.66 4.66
N LYS A 5 21.56 18.70 4.53
CA LYS A 5 21.34 19.74 3.52
C LYS A 5 21.51 19.20 2.09
N LYS A 6 22.49 18.31 1.87
CA LYS A 6 22.71 17.66 0.56
C LYS A 6 21.56 16.72 0.18
N SER A 7 21.03 15.93 1.12
CA SER A 7 19.93 15.00 0.82
C SER A 7 18.65 15.72 0.40
N LYS A 8 18.33 16.85 1.05
CA LYS A 8 17.19 17.69 0.71
C LYS A 8 17.26 18.27 -0.70
N VAL A 9 18.46 18.66 -1.15
CA VAL A 9 18.67 19.20 -2.52
C VAL A 9 18.48 18.09 -3.57
N VAL A 10 18.99 16.89 -3.32
CA VAL A 10 18.82 15.74 -4.24
C VAL A 10 17.34 15.29 -4.29
N GLU A 11 16.63 15.29 -3.17
CA GLU A 11 15.17 15.03 -3.10
C GLU A 11 14.34 16.00 -3.97
N GLN A 12 14.76 17.26 -4.05
CA GLN A 12 14.06 18.27 -4.84
C GLN A 12 14.22 18.03 -6.35
N LEU A 13 15.37 17.51 -6.76
CA LEU A 13 15.70 17.18 -8.16
C LEU A 13 15.06 15.87 -8.65
N LEU A 14 14.65 14.98 -7.73
CA LEU A 14 13.99 13.73 -8.09
C LEU A 14 12.58 13.98 -8.64
N PRO A 15 12.18 13.26 -9.72
CA PRO A 15 10.81 13.27 -10.19
C PRO A 15 9.86 12.92 -9.04
N LYS A 16 8.69 13.56 -9.00
CA LYS A 16 7.72 13.43 -7.89
C LYS A 16 7.35 11.98 -7.56
N ALA A 17 7.46 11.05 -8.53
CA ALA A 17 7.18 9.63 -8.38
C ALA A 17 8.20 8.84 -7.54
N TYR A 18 9.42 9.35 -7.34
CA TYR A 18 10.51 8.71 -6.61
C TYR A 18 10.88 9.41 -5.31
N ARG A 19 10.09 10.43 -4.91
CA ARG A 19 10.31 11.06 -3.62
C ARG A 19 9.95 10.07 -2.51
N PRO A 20 10.82 9.90 -1.51
CA PRO A 20 10.54 8.99 -0.40
C PRO A 20 9.37 9.55 0.40
N VAL A 21 8.34 8.72 0.56
CA VAL A 21 7.23 9.01 1.46
C VAL A 21 7.71 8.83 2.89
N SER A 22 7.25 9.68 3.81
CA SER A 22 7.58 9.52 5.22
C SER A 22 7.08 8.16 5.73
N GLY A 23 7.77 7.58 6.73
CA GLY A 23 7.34 6.34 7.36
C GLY A 23 5.89 6.43 7.90
N TRP A 24 5.49 7.61 8.39
CA TRP A 24 4.14 7.87 8.85
C TRP A 24 3.09 7.84 7.72
N GLY A 25 3.47 8.22 6.50
CA GLY A 25 2.59 8.10 5.34
C GLY A 25 2.25 6.64 5.03
N TYR A 26 3.24 5.75 5.07
CA TYR A 26 3.01 4.30 4.91
C TYR A 26 2.16 3.71 6.04
N PHE A 27 2.40 4.15 7.28
CA PHE A 27 1.61 3.71 8.43
C PHE A 27 0.13 4.06 8.29
N LEU A 28 -0.19 5.29 7.88
CA LEU A 28 -1.59 5.68 7.62
C LEU A 28 -2.22 4.89 6.49
N HIS A 29 -1.47 4.56 5.44
CA HIS A 29 -1.99 3.73 4.35
C HIS A 29 -2.25 2.30 4.81
N ALA A 30 -1.34 1.70 5.60
CA ALA A 30 -1.55 0.39 6.19
C ALA A 30 -2.78 0.38 7.11
N LEU A 31 -2.97 1.42 7.92
CA LEU A 31 -4.14 1.57 8.78
C LEU A 31 -5.43 1.78 7.97
N LEU A 32 -5.37 2.57 6.90
CA LEU A 32 -6.50 2.78 5.99
C LEU A 32 -6.92 1.46 5.34
N TYR A 33 -5.96 0.65 4.89
CA TYR A 33 -6.21 -0.64 4.25
C TYR A 33 -6.68 -1.72 5.23
N SER A 34 -6.46 -1.55 6.54
CA SER A 34 -6.98 -2.49 7.53
C SER A 34 -8.48 -2.32 7.79
N ILE A 35 -9.08 -1.20 7.38
CA ILE A 35 -10.52 -0.95 7.53
C ILE A 35 -11.26 -1.70 6.41
N PRO A 36 -12.12 -2.69 6.71
CA PRO A 36 -12.88 -3.41 5.69
C PRO A 36 -13.84 -2.47 4.95
N VAL A 37 -14.16 -2.80 3.69
CA VAL A 37 -15.00 -2.01 2.77
C VAL A 37 -14.36 -0.70 2.32
N ILE A 38 -14.20 0.28 3.21
CA ILE A 38 -13.67 1.61 2.86
C ILE A 38 -12.19 1.52 2.45
N GLY A 39 -11.39 0.81 3.23
CA GLY A 39 -9.97 0.61 2.95
C GLY A 39 -9.73 -0.08 1.62
N TRP A 40 -10.61 -1.02 1.24
CA TRP A 40 -10.49 -1.74 -0.03
C TRP A 40 -10.78 -0.86 -1.24
N ILE A 41 -11.75 0.06 -1.15
CA ILE A 41 -12.04 1.03 -2.22
C ILE A 41 -10.82 1.94 -2.43
N PHE A 42 -10.25 2.49 -1.35
CA PHE A 42 -9.06 3.33 -1.44
C PHE A 42 -7.82 2.54 -1.90
N MET A 43 -7.69 1.28 -1.51
CA MET A 43 -6.60 0.40 -1.95
C MET A 43 -6.64 0.18 -3.47
N ILE A 44 -7.82 -0.12 -4.03
CA ILE A 44 -8.01 -0.27 -5.47
C ILE A 44 -7.74 1.06 -6.18
N ALA A 45 -8.28 2.17 -5.66
CA ALA A 45 -8.04 3.50 -6.23
C ALA A 45 -6.53 3.85 -6.27
N HIS A 46 -5.79 3.61 -5.19
CA HIS A 46 -4.34 3.84 -5.15
C HIS A 46 -3.55 2.86 -6.03
N ALA A 47 -4.03 1.62 -6.23
CA ALA A 47 -3.38 0.66 -7.11
C ALA A 47 -3.44 1.07 -8.60
N PHE A 48 -4.45 1.85 -9.02
CA PHE A 48 -4.62 2.26 -10.42
C PHE A 48 -4.35 3.76 -10.68
N ALA A 49 -4.77 4.64 -9.78
CA ALA A 49 -4.77 6.08 -10.01
C ALA A 49 -3.54 6.80 -9.43
N ASP A 50 -2.77 6.17 -8.53
CA ASP A 50 -1.66 6.87 -7.87
C ASP A 50 -0.47 7.09 -8.82
N LYS A 51 0.03 8.34 -8.88
CA LYS A 51 1.17 8.74 -9.71
C LYS A 51 2.51 8.31 -9.12
N SER A 52 2.57 7.99 -7.83
CA SER A 52 3.77 7.54 -7.16
C SER A 52 3.91 6.01 -7.25
N ARG A 53 5.01 5.56 -7.87
CA ARG A 53 5.22 4.14 -8.11
C ARG A 53 5.35 3.33 -6.80
N HIS A 54 5.87 3.97 -5.76
CA HIS A 54 6.04 3.36 -4.44
C HIS A 54 4.70 3.09 -3.72
N ILE A 55 3.77 4.04 -3.70
CA ILE A 55 2.45 3.84 -3.08
C ILE A 55 1.62 2.86 -3.91
N ARG A 56 1.71 2.94 -5.24
CA ARG A 56 1.02 2.04 -6.15
C ARG A 56 1.42 0.57 -5.97
N SER A 57 2.72 0.31 -5.88
CA SER A 57 3.26 -1.03 -5.60
C SER A 57 2.82 -1.52 -4.21
N PHE A 58 2.88 -0.66 -3.19
CA PHE A 58 2.45 -0.98 -1.84
C PHE A 58 0.95 -1.33 -1.78
N ALA A 59 0.09 -0.52 -2.39
CA ALA A 59 -1.34 -0.78 -2.49
C ALA A 59 -1.64 -2.07 -3.26
N GLY A 60 -0.90 -2.32 -4.35
CA GLY A 60 -1.01 -3.56 -5.12
C GLY A 60 -0.64 -4.81 -4.31
N ALA A 61 0.47 -4.78 -3.57
CA ALA A 61 0.88 -5.87 -2.70
C ALA A 61 -0.16 -6.14 -1.59
N TYR A 62 -0.70 -5.10 -0.97
CA TYR A 62 -1.78 -5.24 0.02
C TYR A 62 -3.07 -5.80 -0.59
N CYS A 63 -3.39 -5.44 -1.84
CA CYS A 63 -4.53 -5.97 -2.58
C CYS A 63 -4.41 -7.47 -2.84
N PHE A 64 -3.23 -7.93 -3.29
CA PHE A 64 -2.99 -9.36 -3.47
C PHE A 64 -3.05 -10.13 -2.14
N LEU A 65 -2.48 -9.58 -1.06
CA LEU A 65 -2.55 -10.21 0.27
C LEU A 65 -3.99 -10.33 0.78
N THR A 66 -4.81 -9.29 0.62
CA THR A 66 -6.23 -9.34 1.01
C THR A 66 -7.04 -10.31 0.15
N LEU A 67 -6.77 -10.40 -1.16
CA LEU A 67 -7.39 -11.39 -2.04
C LEU A 67 -7.04 -12.83 -1.65
N ILE A 68 -5.77 -13.11 -1.33
CA ILE A 68 -5.34 -14.45 -0.88
C ILE A 68 -5.98 -14.80 0.47
N ALA A 69 -6.03 -13.85 1.41
CA ALA A 69 -6.69 -14.05 2.70
C ALA A 69 -8.19 -14.34 2.53
N LEU A 70 -8.88 -13.64 1.62
CA LEU A 70 -10.28 -13.89 1.30
C LEU A 70 -10.48 -15.27 0.66
N ALA A 71 -9.67 -15.62 -0.34
CA ALA A 71 -9.72 -16.92 -1.00
C ALA A 71 -9.43 -18.07 -0.03
N GLY A 72 -8.45 -17.90 0.87
CA GLY A 72 -8.13 -18.84 1.93
C GLY A 72 -9.28 -19.00 2.94
N ALA A 73 -9.93 -17.90 3.35
CA ALA A 73 -11.08 -17.96 4.24
C ALA A 73 -12.28 -18.67 3.59
N LEU A 74 -12.56 -18.40 2.31
CA LEU A 74 -13.59 -19.08 1.54
C LEU A 74 -13.27 -20.57 1.33
N GLY A 75 -12.01 -20.88 0.99
CA GLY A 75 -11.54 -22.26 0.82
C GLY A 75 -11.56 -23.05 2.12
N ALA A 76 -11.14 -22.46 3.23
CA ALA A 76 -11.20 -23.08 4.57
C ALA A 76 -12.64 -23.27 5.02
N GLY A 77 -13.52 -22.28 4.83
CA GLY A 77 -14.95 -22.43 5.11
C GLY A 77 -15.60 -23.54 4.28
N PHE A 78 -15.22 -23.67 3.01
CA PHE A 78 -15.69 -24.75 2.14
C PHE A 78 -15.13 -26.12 2.56
N TYR A 79 -13.85 -26.20 2.93
CA TYR A 79 -13.21 -27.44 3.39
C TYR A 79 -13.74 -27.93 4.74
N PHE A 80 -14.00 -27.02 5.68
CA PHE A 80 -14.46 -27.35 7.03
C PHE A 80 -15.99 -27.55 7.09
N GLY A 81 -16.75 -26.99 6.15
CA GLY A 81 -18.20 -27.18 6.05
C GLY A 81 -18.63 -28.43 5.28
N TRP A 82 -17.70 -29.16 4.65
CA TRP A 82 -17.96 -30.36 3.85
C TRP A 82 -17.64 -31.67 4.61
N PHE A 83 -17.16 -31.61 5.86
CA PHE A 83 -16.94 -32.76 6.75
C PHE A 83 -17.98 -32.77 7.88
#